data_AF-A0A9E5Y054-F1
#
_entry.id   AF-A0A9E5Y054-F1
#
_cell.length_a   1.000
_cell.length_b   1.000
_cell.length_c   1.000
_cell.angle_alpha   90.00
_cell.angle_beta   90.00
_cell.angle_gamma   90.00
#
_symmetry.space_group_name_H-M   'P 1'
#
loop_
_entity.id
_entity.type
_entity.pdbx_description
1 polymer ?
#
loop_
_entity_poly.entity_id
_entity_poly.type
_entity_poly.pdbx_seq_one_letter_code
_entity_poly.pdbx_strand_id
1 'polypeptide(L)'
;MQFPEVEFGSRASMESALRKIRRAMKCDREAARALLVISSKMEGIYSELEPYFRDYIEPFCKNCPTPCCVNRHGFPDFEDLIFLNACGRNLNEFDFACADTDMCQYLGSNGCRLARCARSYRCTWYFCDEVLDRFESEHSASFMKFDELMHKLASERAKLIKKFESLWSHLA
;
A
#
# COMPACT_ATOMS: atom_id res chain seq x y z
N MET A 1 -14.67 -14.03 6.69
CA MET A 1 -15.28 -13.39 5.49
C MET A 1 -14.13 -13.03 4.58
N GLN A 2 -14.21 -13.29 3.27
CA GLN A 2 -13.14 -12.97 2.33
C GLN A 2 -13.62 -11.84 1.42
N PHE A 3 -12.83 -10.78 1.28
CA PHE A 3 -13.15 -9.71 0.35
C PHE A 3 -13.08 -10.22 -1.11
N PRO A 4 -13.79 -9.59 -2.04
CA PRO A 4 -13.65 -9.90 -3.46
C PRO A 4 -12.19 -9.71 -3.91
N GLU A 5 -11.70 -10.65 -4.71
CA GLU A 5 -10.40 -10.50 -5.36
C GLU A 5 -10.44 -9.34 -6.37
N VAL A 6 -9.37 -8.53 -6.38
CA VAL A 6 -9.12 -7.53 -7.43
C VAL A 6 -8.14 -8.17 -8.42
N GLU A 7 -8.66 -8.51 -9.59
CA GLU A 7 -7.89 -9.18 -10.63
C GLU A 7 -6.83 -8.22 -11.21
N PHE A 8 -5.58 -8.69 -11.27
CA PHE A 8 -4.47 -7.95 -11.84
C PHE A 8 -4.77 -7.57 -13.31
N GLY A 9 -4.42 -6.34 -13.71
CA GLY A 9 -4.63 -5.88 -15.09
C GLY A 9 -6.11 -5.70 -15.48
N SER A 10 -7.07 -5.90 -14.57
CA SER A 10 -8.50 -5.80 -14.88
C SER A 10 -9.11 -4.49 -14.37
N ARG A 11 -9.23 -3.50 -15.26
CA ARG A 11 -9.92 -2.22 -14.96
C ARG A 11 -11.33 -2.47 -14.43
N ALA A 12 -12.07 -3.37 -15.06
CA ALA A 12 -13.43 -3.70 -14.69
C ALA A 12 -13.51 -4.28 -13.26
N SER A 13 -12.55 -5.14 -12.89
CA SER A 13 -12.47 -5.72 -11.54
C SER A 13 -12.21 -4.62 -10.49
N MET A 14 -11.22 -3.76 -10.72
CA MET A 14 -10.88 -2.64 -9.83
C MET A 14 -12.05 -1.66 -9.66
N GLU A 15 -12.70 -1.26 -10.75
CA GLU A 15 -13.88 -0.38 -10.70
C GLU A 15 -15.05 -1.03 -9.95
N SER A 16 -15.25 -2.33 -10.13
CA SER A 16 -16.28 -3.08 -9.40
C SER A 16 -16.01 -3.08 -7.90
N ALA A 17 -14.77 -3.32 -7.48
CA ALA A 17 -14.36 -3.25 -6.07
C ALA A 17 -14.60 -1.86 -5.48
N LEU A 18 -14.15 -0.80 -6.16
CA LEU A 18 -14.36 0.59 -5.73
C LEU A 18 -15.83 0.95 -5.60
N ARG A 19 -16.69 0.53 -6.55
CA ARG A 19 -18.14 0.76 -6.45
C ARG A 19 -18.72 0.14 -5.19
N LYS A 20 -18.31 -1.09 -4.86
CA LYS A 20 -18.77 -1.77 -3.64
C LYS A 20 -18.27 -1.06 -2.38
N ILE A 21 -16.99 -0.71 -2.32
CA ILE A 21 -16.39 0.03 -1.20
C ILE A 21 -17.11 1.37 -0.97
N ARG A 22 -17.31 2.16 -2.04
CA ARG A 22 -17.99 3.46 -1.96
C ARG A 22 -19.45 3.32 -1.53
N ARG A 23 -20.17 2.34 -2.07
CA ARG A 23 -21.55 2.05 -1.65
C ARG A 23 -21.58 1.74 -0.16
N ALA A 24 -20.65 0.92 0.30
CA ALA A 24 -20.58 0.50 1.68
C ALA A 24 -20.33 1.68 2.63
N MET A 25 -19.35 2.52 2.33
CA MET A 25 -19.05 3.73 3.10
C MET A 25 -20.18 4.79 3.03
N LYS A 26 -20.97 4.82 1.95
CA LYS A 26 -22.12 5.74 1.83
C LYS A 26 -23.28 5.35 2.74
N CYS A 27 -23.46 4.06 3.02
CA CYS A 27 -24.56 3.55 3.84
C CYS A 27 -24.39 3.85 5.33
N ASP A 28 -23.16 4.05 5.82
CA ASP A 28 -22.87 4.32 7.22
C ASP A 28 -21.80 5.42 7.36
N ARG A 29 -22.26 6.63 7.69
CA ARG A 29 -21.39 7.82 7.84
C ARG A 29 -20.48 7.73 9.05
N GLU A 30 -20.89 7.06 10.12
CA GLU A 30 -20.07 6.94 11.33
C GLU A 30 -18.91 5.98 11.08
N ALA A 31 -19.19 4.84 10.47
CA ALA A 31 -18.16 3.91 10.05
C ALA A 31 -17.21 4.53 9.01
N ALA A 32 -17.73 5.29 8.03
CA ALA A 32 -16.89 6.02 7.08
C ALA A 32 -15.95 7.01 7.77
N ARG A 33 -16.43 7.75 8.80
CA ARG A 33 -15.60 8.65 9.60
C ARG A 33 -14.52 7.90 10.37
N ALA A 34 -14.84 6.74 10.94
CA ALA A 34 -13.85 5.91 11.63
C ALA A 34 -12.76 5.40 10.68
N LEU A 35 -13.13 4.98 9.46
CA LEU A 35 -12.18 4.57 8.42
C LEU A 35 -11.26 5.74 8.00
N LEU A 36 -11.81 6.96 7.87
CA LEU A 36 -11.01 8.16 7.61
C LEU A 36 -9.99 8.43 8.73
N VAL A 37 -10.38 8.27 9.99
CA VAL A 37 -9.46 8.47 11.13
C VAL A 37 -8.31 7.45 11.12
N ILE A 38 -8.61 6.17 10.86
CA ILE A 38 -7.59 5.12 10.81
C ILE A 38 -6.65 5.35 9.61
N SER A 39 -7.22 5.63 8.44
CA SER A 39 -6.43 5.85 7.22
C SER A 39 -5.56 7.12 7.31
N SER A 40 -6.04 8.19 7.95
CA SER A 40 -5.21 9.38 8.23
C SER A 40 -4.00 9.06 9.12
N LYS A 41 -4.14 8.14 10.09
CA LYS A 41 -3.01 7.67 10.91
C LYS A 41 -2.01 6.87 10.08
N MET A 42 -2.50 5.97 9.22
CA MET A 42 -1.64 5.21 8.31
C MET A 42 -0.85 6.14 7.37
N GLU A 43 -1.49 7.18 6.84
CA GLU A 43 -0.85 8.19 6.01
C GLU A 43 0.25 8.96 6.74
N GLY A 44 0.02 9.31 8.01
CA GLY A 44 1.05 9.88 8.89
C GLY A 44 2.24 8.92 9.05
N ILE A 45 1.99 7.65 9.32
CA ILE A 45 3.04 6.63 9.47
C ILE A 45 3.82 6.43 8.17
N TYR A 46 3.14 6.41 7.01
CA TYR A 46 3.83 6.37 5.71
C TYR A 46 4.76 7.55 5.50
N SER A 47 4.33 8.75 5.93
CA SER A 47 5.15 9.96 5.84
C SER A 47 6.36 9.90 6.77
N GLU A 48 6.20 9.35 7.98
CA GLU A 48 7.28 9.09 8.92
C GLU A 48 8.25 8.00 8.43
N LEU A 49 7.77 7.00 7.67
CA LEU A 49 8.59 5.94 7.07
C LEU A 49 9.46 6.43 5.92
N GLU A 50 9.04 7.47 5.19
CA GLU A 50 9.66 7.86 3.93
C GLU A 50 11.17 8.19 4.03
N PRO A 51 11.65 8.93 5.05
CA PRO A 51 13.08 9.15 5.25
C PRO A 51 13.87 7.85 5.41
N TYR A 52 13.34 6.86 6.14
CA TYR A 52 14.04 5.60 6.34
C TYR A 52 14.18 4.80 5.04
N PHE A 53 13.14 4.77 4.21
CA PHE A 53 13.24 4.14 2.90
C PHE A 53 14.22 4.89 1.98
N ARG A 54 14.24 6.23 2.05
CA ARG A 54 15.23 7.03 1.32
C ARG A 54 16.64 6.72 1.78
N ASP A 55 16.88 6.60 3.08
CA ASP A 55 18.24 6.47 3.62
C ASP A 55 18.76 5.04 3.54
N TYR A 56 17.88 4.03 3.73
CA TYR A 56 18.29 2.63 3.75
C TYR A 56 18.17 1.90 2.42
N ILE A 57 17.20 2.29 1.57
CA ILE A 57 16.84 1.51 0.37
C ILE A 57 17.20 2.24 -0.93
N GLU A 58 16.92 3.53 -1.04
CA GLU A 58 17.13 4.29 -2.28
C GLU A 58 18.59 4.23 -2.82
N PRO A 59 19.66 4.34 -1.99
CA PRO A 59 21.03 4.31 -2.50
C PRO A 59 21.38 3.00 -3.21
N PHE A 60 20.75 1.90 -2.79
CA PHE A 60 20.91 0.60 -3.39
C PHE A 60 20.04 0.46 -4.65
N CYS A 61 18.73 0.71 -4.53
CA CYS A 61 17.80 0.52 -5.64
C CYS A 61 18.12 1.40 -6.85
N LYS A 62 18.63 2.62 -6.64
CA LYS A 62 18.98 3.55 -7.71
C LYS A 62 20.09 3.02 -8.64
N ASN A 63 20.98 2.19 -8.12
CA ASN A 63 22.11 1.63 -8.87
C ASN A 63 21.95 0.12 -9.12
N CYS A 64 20.78 -0.45 -8.80
CA CYS A 64 20.54 -1.88 -8.94
C CYS A 64 20.47 -2.26 -10.42
N PRO A 65 21.33 -3.18 -10.91
CA PRO A 65 21.32 -3.61 -12.31
C PRO A 65 20.08 -4.45 -12.65
N THR A 66 19.41 -5.00 -11.63
CA THR A 66 18.27 -5.91 -11.76
C THR A 66 17.14 -5.50 -10.80
N PRO A 67 16.41 -4.40 -11.06
CA PRO A 67 15.36 -3.92 -10.17
C PRO A 67 14.26 -4.96 -9.94
N CYS A 68 13.99 -5.27 -8.67
CA CYS A 68 12.96 -6.23 -8.26
C CYS A 68 11.52 -5.67 -8.29
N CYS A 69 11.35 -4.39 -8.61
CA CYS A 69 10.06 -3.71 -8.67
C CYS A 69 9.31 -4.04 -9.96
N VAL A 70 8.38 -5.00 -9.89
CA VAL A 70 7.51 -5.41 -11.00
C VAL A 70 6.07 -4.90 -10.84
N ASN A 71 5.29 -4.88 -11.92
CA ASN A 71 3.90 -4.40 -11.91
C ASN A 71 3.03 -5.15 -10.90
N ARG A 72 3.23 -6.46 -10.70
CA ARG A 72 2.50 -7.26 -9.70
C ARG A 72 2.54 -6.66 -8.30
N HIS A 73 3.61 -5.96 -7.95
CA HIS A 73 3.71 -5.28 -6.66
C HIS A 73 2.96 -3.95 -6.66
N GLY A 74 2.94 -3.22 -7.77
CA GLY A 74 2.36 -1.88 -7.85
C GLY A 74 0.82 -1.83 -7.87
N PHE A 75 0.14 -2.91 -8.27
CA PHE A 75 -1.32 -2.95 -8.29
C PHE A 75 -1.91 -3.14 -6.88
N PRO A 76 -2.94 -2.34 -6.50
CA PRO A 76 -3.56 -2.44 -5.20
C PRO A 76 -4.44 -3.69 -5.08
N ASP A 77 -4.44 -4.31 -3.90
CA ASP A 77 -5.44 -5.30 -3.51
C ASP A 77 -6.74 -4.62 -3.01
N PHE A 78 -7.74 -5.41 -2.60
CA PHE A 78 -9.01 -4.85 -2.15
C PHE A 78 -8.83 -3.96 -0.90
N GLU A 79 -7.97 -4.38 0.01
CA GLU A 79 -7.66 -3.70 1.25
C GLU A 79 -6.93 -2.37 1.02
N ASP A 80 -6.04 -2.32 0.03
CA ASP A 80 -5.41 -1.09 -0.43
C ASP A 80 -6.46 -0.12 -1.01
N LEU A 81 -7.44 -0.63 -1.76
CA LEU A 81 -8.55 0.20 -2.26
C LEU A 81 -9.44 0.75 -1.13
N ILE A 82 -9.62 0.01 -0.02
CA ILE A 82 -10.31 0.53 1.17
C ILE A 82 -9.55 1.74 1.71
N PHE A 83 -8.24 1.59 1.90
CA PHE A 83 -7.37 2.65 2.42
C PHE A 83 -7.37 3.88 1.51
N LEU A 84 -7.08 3.71 0.22
CA LEU A 84 -6.98 4.79 -0.76
C LEU A 84 -8.31 5.55 -0.87
N ASN A 85 -9.44 4.83 -0.89
CA ASN A 85 -10.77 5.45 -0.92
C ASN A 85 -11.11 6.16 0.40
N ALA A 86 -10.71 5.62 1.55
CA ALA A 86 -10.95 6.24 2.86
C ALA A 86 -10.17 7.55 3.07
N CYS A 87 -8.94 7.64 2.55
CA CYS A 87 -8.16 8.88 2.52
C CYS A 87 -8.69 9.93 1.52
N GLY A 88 -9.68 9.59 0.70
CA GLY A 88 -10.13 10.46 -0.40
C GLY A 88 -9.04 10.72 -1.45
N ARG A 89 -8.04 9.83 -1.55
CA ARG A 89 -6.97 9.93 -2.54
C ARG A 89 -7.49 9.50 -3.91
N ASN A 90 -7.10 10.24 -4.93
CA ASN A 90 -7.27 9.78 -6.30
C ASN A 90 -6.38 8.55 -6.50
N LEU A 91 -6.92 7.54 -7.18
CA LEU A 91 -6.11 6.44 -7.65
C LEU A 91 -5.12 6.96 -8.70
N ASN A 92 -3.94 6.35 -8.73
CA ASN A 92 -2.96 6.60 -9.77
C ASN A 92 -3.53 6.15 -11.13
N GLU A 93 -2.99 6.72 -12.21
CA GLU A 93 -3.30 6.23 -13.55
C GLU A 93 -2.58 4.91 -13.77
N PHE A 94 -3.37 3.82 -13.90
CA PHE A 94 -2.84 2.49 -14.19
C PHE A 94 -2.91 2.19 -15.69
N ASP A 95 -1.79 1.76 -16.24
CA ASP A 95 -1.76 0.95 -17.46
C ASP A 95 -2.14 -0.48 -17.09
N PHE A 96 -3.31 -0.91 -17.58
CA PHE A 96 -3.87 -2.23 -17.33
C PHE A 96 -3.41 -3.28 -18.36
N ALA A 97 -2.69 -2.87 -19.40
CA ALA A 97 -2.18 -3.76 -20.45
C ALA A 97 -0.79 -4.34 -20.13
N CYS A 98 -0.13 -3.89 -19.07
CA CYS A 98 1.19 -4.36 -18.68
C CYS A 98 1.18 -5.81 -18.17
N ALA A 99 2.26 -6.57 -18.40
CA ALA A 99 2.42 -7.86 -17.74
C ALA A 99 2.75 -7.68 -16.25
N ASP A 100 2.40 -8.67 -15.43
CA ASP A 100 2.63 -8.65 -13.99
C ASP A 100 4.12 -8.70 -13.63
N THR A 101 4.93 -9.37 -14.46
CA THR A 101 6.38 -9.51 -14.32
C THR A 101 7.19 -8.37 -14.96
N ASP A 102 6.57 -7.52 -15.78
CA ASP A 102 7.26 -6.37 -16.36
C ASP A 102 7.69 -5.40 -15.25
N MET A 103 8.72 -4.59 -15.55
CA MET A 103 9.13 -3.49 -14.67
C MET A 103 7.92 -2.64 -14.30
N CYS A 104 7.82 -2.31 -13.01
CA CYS A 104 6.71 -1.53 -12.50
C CYS A 104 6.57 -0.21 -13.27
N GLN A 105 5.39 0.06 -13.80
CA GLN A 105 5.06 1.26 -14.57
C GLN A 105 5.32 2.59 -13.82
N TYR A 106 5.44 2.53 -12.49
CA TYR A 106 5.75 3.69 -11.65
C TYR A 106 7.25 3.84 -11.33
N LEU A 107 8.09 2.86 -11.69
CA LEU A 107 9.53 2.93 -11.50
C LEU A 107 10.14 3.96 -12.47
N GLY A 108 10.87 4.94 -11.93
CA GLY A 108 11.62 5.92 -12.70
C GLY A 108 13.13 5.80 -12.44
N SER A 109 13.91 6.68 -13.06
CA SER A 109 15.38 6.69 -12.95
C SER A 109 15.92 7.01 -11.55
N ASN A 110 15.08 7.54 -10.66
CA ASN A 110 15.42 7.84 -9.27
C ASN A 110 14.53 7.04 -8.30
N GLY A 111 14.09 5.84 -8.69
CA GLY A 111 13.17 5.02 -7.90
C GLY A 111 11.70 5.29 -8.22
N CYS A 112 10.81 4.83 -7.34
CA CYS A 112 9.36 4.89 -7.58
C CYS A 112 8.86 6.34 -7.56
N ARG A 113 8.09 6.72 -8.58
CA ARG A 113 7.49 8.06 -8.73
C ARG A 113 6.32 8.33 -7.80
N LEU A 114 5.74 7.28 -7.20
CA LEU A 114 4.62 7.41 -6.28
C LEU A 114 5.11 7.69 -4.86
N ALA A 115 4.41 8.57 -4.14
CA ALA A 115 4.53 8.64 -2.69
C ALA A 115 4.13 7.30 -2.06
N ARG A 116 4.74 6.91 -0.94
CA ARG A 116 4.53 5.58 -0.33
C ARG A 116 3.09 5.30 0.04
N CYS A 117 2.37 6.28 0.57
CA CYS A 117 0.95 6.19 0.86
C CYS A 117 0.05 6.05 -0.39
N ALA A 118 0.58 6.23 -1.59
CA ALA A 118 -0.13 5.99 -2.84
C ALA A 118 0.27 4.66 -3.51
N ARG A 119 1.24 3.93 -2.94
CA ARG A 119 1.64 2.59 -3.39
C ARG A 119 0.73 1.54 -2.75
N SER A 120 0.70 0.35 -3.33
CA SER A 120 0.09 -0.81 -2.67
C SER A 120 0.78 -1.07 -1.33
N TYR A 121 0.08 -1.75 -0.41
CA TYR A 121 0.71 -2.16 0.85
C TYR A 121 1.91 -3.08 0.59
N ARG A 122 1.82 -3.96 -0.42
CA ARG A 122 2.91 -4.86 -0.81
C ARG A 122 4.21 -4.12 -1.14
N CYS A 123 4.16 -2.95 -1.79
CA CYS A 123 5.34 -2.12 -2.07
C CYS A 123 6.07 -1.61 -0.82
N THR A 124 5.47 -1.72 0.36
CA THR A 124 6.09 -1.38 1.65
C THR A 124 6.74 -2.59 2.32
N TRP A 125 6.30 -3.81 2.01
CA TRP A 125 6.74 -5.05 2.67
C TRP A 125 7.59 -5.96 1.79
N TYR A 126 7.65 -5.70 0.49
CA TYR A 126 8.52 -6.43 -0.41
C TYR A 126 9.92 -5.83 -0.39
N PHE A 127 10.89 -6.64 0.04
CA PHE A 127 12.32 -6.35 0.03
C PHE A 127 13.02 -7.51 -0.69
N CYS A 128 14.01 -7.21 -1.53
CA CYS A 128 14.88 -8.25 -2.09
C CYS A 128 15.95 -8.66 -1.06
N ASP A 129 16.59 -9.78 -1.33
CA ASP A 129 17.59 -10.39 -0.43
C ASP A 129 18.69 -9.39 -0.04
N GLU A 130 19.17 -8.56 -0.97
CA GLU A 130 20.21 -7.57 -0.67
C GLU A 130 19.75 -6.48 0.31
N VAL A 131 18.47 -6.11 0.28
CA VAL A 131 17.91 -5.17 1.26
C VAL A 131 17.71 -5.88 2.61
N LEU A 132 17.29 -7.15 2.59
CA LEU A 132 17.11 -7.95 3.81
C LEU A 132 18.44 -8.18 4.54
N ASP A 133 19.51 -8.56 3.82
CA ASP A 133 20.85 -8.73 4.39
C ASP A 133 21.35 -7.45 5.10
N ARG A 134 21.01 -6.28 4.55
CA ARG A 134 21.32 -4.99 5.16
C ARG A 134 20.50 -4.75 6.42
N PHE A 135 19.21 -5.08 6.39
CA PHE A 135 18.34 -4.97 7.55
C PHE A 135 18.80 -5.88 8.69
N GLU A 136 19.24 -7.09 8.39
CA GLU A 136 19.76 -8.04 9.37
C GLU A 136 21.06 -7.57 10.05
N SER A 137 21.90 -6.83 9.32
CA SER A 137 23.15 -6.28 9.85
C SER A 137 23.00 -4.92 10.54
N GLU A 138 21.84 -4.26 10.42
CA GLU A 138 21.60 -2.92 10.94
C GLU A 138 21.00 -2.95 12.36
N HIS A 139 21.68 -2.31 13.30
CA HIS A 139 21.30 -2.34 14.73
C HIS A 139 21.19 -0.93 15.34
N SER A 140 21.18 0.12 14.50
CA SER A 140 21.06 1.49 14.98
C SER A 140 19.69 1.79 15.58
N ALA A 141 19.65 2.80 16.45
CA ALA A 141 18.39 3.35 16.98
C ALA A 141 17.44 3.82 15.87
N SER A 142 17.99 4.28 14.76
CA SER A 142 17.23 4.69 13.58
C SER A 142 16.51 3.50 12.94
N PHE A 143 17.16 2.33 12.85
CA PHE A 143 16.52 1.13 12.32
C PHE A 143 15.47 0.54 13.27
N MET A 144 15.73 0.55 14.59
CA MET A 144 14.69 0.18 15.56
C MET A 144 13.44 1.06 15.41
N LYS A 145 13.61 2.35 15.11
CA LYS A 145 12.48 3.25 14.86
C LYS A 145 11.75 2.92 13.56
N PHE A 146 12.48 2.60 12.49
CA PHE A 146 11.90 2.11 11.25
C PHE A 146 11.05 0.85 11.50
N ASP A 147 11.58 -0.13 12.21
CA ASP A 147 10.87 -1.37 12.53
C ASP A 147 9.60 -1.13 13.37
N GLU A 148 9.67 -0.24 14.37
CA GLU A 148 8.51 0.18 15.15
C GLU A 148 7.41 0.79 14.25
N LEU A 149 7.79 1.66 13.31
CA LEU A 149 6.86 2.28 12.37
C LEU A 149 6.25 1.26 11.41
N MET A 150 7.02 0.28 10.93
CA MET A 150 6.52 -0.82 10.10
C MET A 150 5.45 -1.65 10.84
N HIS A 151 5.73 -2.04 12.10
CA HIS A 151 4.77 -2.74 12.95
C HIS A 151 3.51 -1.90 13.24
N LYS A 152 3.69 -0.60 13.49
CA LYS A 152 2.59 0.34 13.72
C LYS A 152 1.70 0.46 12.47
N LEU A 153 2.29 0.55 11.29
CA LEU A 153 1.56 0.56 10.02
C LEU A 153 0.74 -0.72 9.84
N ALA A 154 1.32 -1.89 10.12
CA ALA A 154 0.62 -3.17 10.05
C ALA A 154 -0.57 -3.23 11.02
N SER A 155 -0.37 -2.74 12.24
CA SER A 155 -1.43 -2.67 13.26
C SER A 155 -2.59 -1.78 12.81
N GLU A 156 -2.30 -0.59 12.26
CA GLU A 156 -3.34 0.30 11.76
C GLU A 156 -4.05 -0.27 10.52
N ARG A 157 -3.34 -0.96 9.62
CA ARG A 157 -3.98 -1.67 8.49
C ARG A 157 -4.95 -2.75 8.98
N ALA A 158 -4.56 -3.53 9.98
CA ALA A 158 -5.43 -4.55 10.57
C ALA A 158 -6.70 -3.93 11.19
N LYS A 159 -6.57 -2.76 11.86
CA LYS A 159 -7.72 -2.00 12.38
C LYS A 159 -8.63 -1.51 11.26
N LEU A 160 -8.05 -1.00 10.16
CA LEU A 160 -8.80 -0.53 8.99
C LEU A 160 -9.65 -1.67 8.40
N ILE A 161 -9.03 -2.81 8.15
CA ILE A 161 -9.67 -4.00 7.60
C ILE A 161 -10.80 -4.46 8.50
N LYS A 162 -10.52 -4.69 9.79
CA LYS A 162 -11.52 -5.11 10.77
C LYS A 162 -12.70 -4.14 10.86
N LYS A 163 -12.44 -2.83 10.81
CA LYS A 163 -13.50 -1.82 10.81
C LYS A 163 -14.34 -1.91 9.53
N PHE A 164 -13.71 -2.09 8.37
CA PHE A 164 -14.44 -2.24 7.12
C PHE A 164 -15.25 -3.55 7.06
N GLU A 165 -14.72 -4.68 7.56
CA GLU A 165 -15.45 -5.95 7.64
C GLU A 165 -16.76 -5.82 8.43
N SER A 166 -16.75 -5.07 9.54
CA SER A 166 -17.96 -4.82 10.32
C SER A 166 -19.05 -4.12 9.49
N LEU A 167 -18.66 -3.18 8.63
CA LEU A 167 -19.54 -2.46 7.72
C LEU A 167 -19.99 -3.33 6.54
N TRP A 168 -19.10 -4.16 6.01
CA TRP A 168 -19.41 -5.08 4.90
C TRP A 168 -20.42 -6.16 5.29
N SER A 169 -20.31 -6.68 6.52
CA SER A 169 -21.21 -7.72 7.04
C SER A 169 -22.68 -7.28 7.14
N HIS A 170 -22.94 -5.98 7.12
CA HIS A 170 -24.30 -5.42 7.11
C HIS A 170 -24.87 -5.19 5.70
N LEU A 171 -24.06 -5.41 4.65
CA LEU A 171 -24.40 -5.12 3.26
C LEU A 171 -24.41 -6.35 2.35
N ALA A 172 -23.76 -7.44 2.77
CA ALA A 172 -23.81 -8.76 2.16
C ALA A 172 -24.97 -9.56 2.74
#